data_AF-A0A7Z9JLJ7-F1
#
_entry.id   AF-A0A7Z9JLJ7-F1
#
_cell.length_a   1.000
_cell.length_b   1.000
_cell.length_c   1.000
_cell.angle_alpha   90.00
_cell.angle_beta   90.00
_cell.angle_gamma   90.00
#
_symmetry.space_group_name_H-M   'P 1'
#
loop_
_entity.id
_entity.type
_entity.pdbx_description
1 polymer ?
#
loop_
_entity_poly.entity_id
_entity_poly.type
_entity_poly.pdbx_seq_one_letter_code
_entity_poly.pdbx_strand_id
1 'polypeptide(L)' 'MSKKKTKVRLLFVDNGLYHHEDVEILTELIEQHPRLIDCLREEPTVLQQLHVDITRLCAAYRTD' A
#
# COMPACT_ATOMS: atom_id res chain seq x y z
N MET A 1 -13.51 11.65 -15.67
CA MET A 1 -13.09 12.05 -14.31
C MET A 1 -11.76 11.37 -14.05
N SER A 2 -10.65 12.13 -13.92
CA SER A 2 -9.37 11.52 -13.55
C SER A 2 -9.48 10.96 -12.13
N LYS A 3 -9.18 9.68 -11.97
CA LYS A 3 -9.21 9.07 -10.65
C LYS A 3 -8.05 9.62 -9.82
N LYS A 4 -8.36 10.12 -8.62
CA LYS A 4 -7.35 10.65 -7.69
C LYS A 4 -6.52 9.48 -7.16
N LYS A 5 -5.20 9.63 -7.21
CA LYS A 5 -4.25 8.68 -6.65
C LYS A 5 -3.56 9.30 -5.43
N THR A 6 -3.22 8.45 -4.47
CA THR A 6 -2.47 8.80 -3.28
C THR A 6 -1.21 7.96 -3.25
N LYS A 7 -0.07 8.60 -2.98
CA LYS A 7 1.19 7.91 -2.78
C LYS A 7 1.21 7.25 -1.41
N VAL A 8 1.61 5.99 -1.40
CA VAL A 8 1.76 5.17 -0.22
C VAL A 8 3.18 4.63 -0.22
N ARG A 9 3.87 4.85 0.89
CA ARG A 9 5.18 4.25 1.14
C ARG A 9 4.99 2.96 1.93
N LEU A 10 5.53 1.90 1.36
CA LEU A 10 5.64 0.59 1.99
C LEU A 10 7.05 0.45 2.54
N LEU A 11 7.18 0.11 3.82
CA LEU A 11 8.46 -0.16 4.48
C LEU A 11 8.58 -1.66 4.69
N PHE A 12 9.61 -2.26 4.11
CA PHE A 12 9.91 -3.67 4.23
C PHE A 12 11.20 -3.89 5.00
N VAL A 13 11.30 -5.06 5.65
CA VAL A 13 12.54 -5.54 6.25
C VAL A 13 12.94 -6.87 5.66
N ASP A 14 14.19 -6.97 5.23
CA ASP A 14 14.82 -8.18 4.71
C ASP A 14 16.11 -8.43 5.47
N ASN A 15 16.15 -9.45 6.33
CA ASN A 15 17.34 -9.82 7.11
C ASN A 15 17.96 -8.63 7.88
N GLY A 16 17.13 -7.75 8.43
CA GLY A 16 17.56 -6.56 9.17
C GLY A 16 17.90 -5.34 8.30
N LEU A 17 17.82 -5.46 6.97
CA LEU A 17 17.93 -4.34 6.05
C LEU A 17 16.54 -3.76 5.77
N TYR A 18 16.41 -2.46 5.93
CA TYR A 18 15.17 -1.73 5.66
C TYR A 18 15.22 -1.10 4.29
N HIS A 19 14.16 -1.28 3.51
CA HIS A 19 13.97 -0.57 2.25
C HIS A 19 12.51 -0.12 2.12
N HIS A 20 12.29 0.91 1.31
CA HIS A 20 10.96 1.42 1.05
C HIS A 20 10.62 1.38 -0.44
N GLU A 21 9.34 1.21 -0.73
CA GLU A 21 8.77 1.31 -2.06
C GLU A 21 7.60 2.29 -2.05
N ASP A 22 7.58 3.19 -3.03
CA ASP A 22 6.49 4.15 -3.20
C ASP A 22 5.55 3.64 -4.29
N VAL A 23 4.28 3.45 -3.93
CA VAL A 23 3.23 2.99 -4.83
C VAL A 23 2.11 4.03 -4.90
N GLU A 24 1.38 4.04 -6.01
CA GLU A 24 0.20 4.89 -6.16
C GLU A 24 -1.07 4.05 -6.10
N ILE A 25 -1.94 4.35 -5.15
CA ILE A 25 -3.22 3.66 -4.97
C ILE A 25 -4.34 4.68 -5.17
N LEU A 26 -5.47 4.23 -5.71
CA LEU A 26 -6.66 5.08 -5.84
C LEU A 26 -7.14 5.54 -4.45
N THR A 27 -7.33 6.85 -4.29
CA THR A 27 -7.73 7.43 -3.00
C THR A 27 -9.06 6.85 -2.51
N GLU A 28 -10.00 6.59 -3.43
CA GLU A 28 -11.31 6.00 -3.13
C GLU A 28 -11.19 4.62 -2.45
N LEU A 29 -10.21 3.80 -2.85
CA LEU A 29 -10.01 2.47 -2.29
C LEU A 29 -9.41 2.54 -0.88
N ILE A 30 -8.53 3.51 -0.63
CA ILE A 30 -7.97 3.74 0.71
C ILE A 30 -9.07 4.20 1.66
N GLU A 31 -9.93 5.12 1.23
CA GLU A 31 -11.00 5.68 2.07
C GLU A 31 -12.11 4.67 2.40
N GLN A 32 -12.31 3.66 1.54
CA GLN A 32 -13.25 2.56 1.79
C GLN A 32 -12.79 1.60 2.90
N HIS A 33 -11.51 1.62 3.26
CA HIS A 33 -10.94 0.72 4.26
C HIS A 33 -10.54 1.51 5.52
N PRO A 34 -10.98 1.09 6.72
CA PRO A 34 -10.61 1.77 7.97
C PRO A 34 -9.10 1.80 8.22
N ARG A 35 -8.36 0.82 7.72
CA ARG A 35 -6.91 0.73 7.82
C ARG A 35 -6.30 0.49 6.45
N LEU A 36 -5.21 1.19 6.15
CA LEU A 36 -4.49 1.04 4.88
C LEU A 36 -4.02 -0.40 4.63
N ILE A 37 -3.67 -1.13 5.69
CA ILE A 37 -3.26 -2.53 5.59
C ILE A 37 -4.39 -3.45 5.12
N ASP A 38 -5.65 -3.13 5.45
CA ASP A 38 -6.80 -3.92 4.99
C ASP A 38 -6.97 -3.73 3.47
N CYS A 39 -6.85 -2.48 2.98
CA CYS A 39 -6.82 -2.17 1.55
C CYS A 39 -5.72 -2.95 0.80
N LEU A 40 -4.50 -2.99 1.35
CA LEU A 40 -3.36 -3.72 0.72
C LEU A 40 -3.52 -5.25 0.74
N ARG A 41 -4.43 -5.79 1.54
CA ARG A 41 -4.61 -7.24 1.73
C ARG A 41 -5.88 -7.80 1.12
N GLU A 42 -6.92 -6.99 1.01
CA GLU A 42 -8.28 -7.44 0.71
C GLU A 42 -8.82 -6.84 -0.59
N GLU A 43 -8.37 -5.64 -0.99
CA GLU A 43 -8.91 -4.94 -2.16
C GLU A 43 -8.47 -5.63 -3.47
N PRO A 44 -9.37 -6.29 -4.22
CA PRO A 44 -9.00 -7.05 -5.40
C PRO A 44 -8.35 -6.18 -6.48
N THR A 45 -8.80 -4.93 -6.61
CA THR A 45 -8.26 -4.00 -7.60
C THR A 45 -6.80 -3.65 -7.32
N VAL A 46 -6.43 -3.51 -6.04
CA VAL A 46 -5.05 -3.26 -5.61
C VAL A 46 -4.21 -4.51 -5.81
N LEU A 47 -4.71 -5.67 -5.35
CA LEU A 47 -3.98 -6.95 -5.44
C LEU A 47 -3.71 -7.42 -6.88
N GLN A 48 -4.55 -7.04 -7.83
CA GLN A 48 -4.33 -7.31 -9.26
C GLN A 48 -3.18 -6.49 -9.87
N GLN A 49 -2.82 -5.37 -9.24
CA GLN A 49 -1.81 -4.44 -9.76
C GLN A 49 -0.51 -4.48 -8.94
N LEU A 50 -0.62 -4.84 -7.67
CA LEU A 50 0.45 -4.79 -6.69
C LEU A 50 0.49 -6.10 -5.90
N HIS A 51 1.60 -6.80 -5.97
CA HIS A 51 1.88 -7.94 -5.10
C HIS A 51 2.64 -7.44 -3.88
N VAL A 52 2.03 -7.55 -2.69
CA VAL A 52 2.65 -7.14 -1.43
C VAL A 52 3.03 -8.35 -0.61
N ASP A 53 4.31 -8.45 -0.23
CA ASP A 53 4.74 -9.44 0.75
C ASP A 53 4.41 -8.96 2.17
N ILE A 54 3.24 -9.37 2.65
CA ILE A 54 2.73 -8.98 3.98
C ILE A 54 3.63 -9.48 5.11
N THR A 55 4.39 -10.57 4.91
CA THR A 55 5.25 -11.11 5.96
C THR A 55 6.48 -10.24 6.24
N ARG A 56 6.90 -9.46 5.23
CA ARG A 56 8.05 -8.56 5.29
C ARG A 56 7.66 -7.10 5.48
N LEU A 57 6.39 -6.75 5.32
CA LEU A 57 5.88 -5.40 5.45
C LEU A 57 5.84 -4.97 6.93
N CYS A 58 6.70 -4.02 7.29
CA CYS A 58 6.73 -3.45 8.64
C CYS A 58 5.73 -2.31 8.82
N ALA A 59 5.57 -1.47 7.80
CA ALA A 59 4.68 -0.32 7.85
C ALA A 59 4.19 0.07 6.46
N ALA A 60 2.99 0.65 6.41
CA ALA A 60 2.47 1.32 5.23
C ALA A 60 1.86 2.64 5.67
N TYR A 61 2.24 3.73 5.00
CA TYR A 61 1.73 5.06 5.32
C TYR A 61 1.64 5.94 4.08
N ARG A 62 0.72 6.90 4.13
CA ARG A 62 0.56 7.89 3.07
C ARG A 62 1.74 8.84 3.09
N THR A 63 2.23 9.21 1.92
CA THR A 63 3.22 10.26 1.74
C THR A 63 2.58 11.40 0.97
N ASP A 64 2.76 12.62 1.47
CA ASP A 64 2.19 13.85 0.89
C ASP A 64 2.81 14.21 -0.47
#